data_AF-A0A1C0VSZ9-F1
#
_entry.id   AF-A0A1C0VSZ9-F1
#
_cell.length_a   1.000
_cell.length_b   1.000
_cell.length_c   1.000
_cell.angle_alpha   90.00
_cell.angle_beta   90.00
_cell.angle_gamma   90.00
#
_symmetry.space_group_name_H-M   'P 1'
#
loop_
_entity.id
_entity.type
_entity.pdbx_description
1 polymer ?
#
loop_
_entity_poly.entity_id
_entity_poly.type
_entity_poly.pdbx_seq_one_letter_code
_entity_poly.pdbx_strand_id
1 'polypeptide(L)' 'MNQPQSDLIDRAAQIQGKSPSEFMVDSAYQKAQDVLLDRCFFGLDEVKYKEFVALLDAQPMGNEKLHTLLTTKSPWD' A
#
# COMPACT_ATOMS: atom_id res chain seq x y z
N MET A 1 2.37 32.23 16.70
CA MET A 1 1.55 31.19 17.34
C MET A 1 1.40 30.03 16.36
N ASN A 2 2.25 29.01 16.48
CA ASN A 2 2.13 27.75 15.71
C ASN A 2 2.63 26.56 16.57
N GLN A 3 2.39 26.63 17.89
CA GLN A 3 3.14 25.87 18.88
C GLN A 3 2.68 24.43 19.17
N PRO A 4 1.39 24.03 19.06
CA PRO A 4 1.02 22.69 19.52
C PRO A 4 1.58 21.55 18.66
N GLN A 5 1.76 21.77 17.36
CA GLN A 5 2.38 20.78 16.46
C GLN A 5 3.90 20.70 16.65
N SER A 6 4.56 21.85 16.82
CA SER A 6 6.00 21.90 17.08
C SER A 6 6.34 21.23 18.42
N ASP A 7 5.60 21.57 19.48
CA ASP A 7 5.83 21.02 20.82
C ASP A 7 5.64 19.49 20.86
N LEU A 8 4.69 18.98 20.07
CA LEU A 8 4.47 17.53 19.94
C LEU A 8 5.62 16.84 19.19
N ILE A 9 6.11 17.44 18.10
CA ILE A 9 7.26 16.95 17.33
C ILE A 9 8.51 16.96 18.20
N ASP A 10 8.77 18.06 18.91
CA ASP A 10 9.94 18.20 19.78
C ASP A 10 9.94 17.15 20.88
N ARG A 11 8.78 16.90 21.50
CA ARG A 11 8.63 15.86 22.50
C ARG A 11 8.81 14.45 21.94
N ALA A 12 8.28 14.17 20.75
CA ALA A 12 8.44 12.87 20.09
C ALA A 12 9.90 12.63 19.67
N ALA A 13 10.59 13.66 19.20
CA ALA A 13 12.02 13.62 18.88
C ALA A 13 12.85 13.36 20.14
N GLN A 14 12.54 14.05 21.25
CA GLN A 14 13.21 13.86 22.54
C GLN A 14 13.06 12.42 23.06
N ILE A 15 11.87 11.83 22.99
CA ILE A 15 11.61 10.44 23.42
C ILE A 15 12.47 9.45 22.62
N GLN A 16 12.71 9.73 21.34
CA GLN A 16 13.55 8.90 20.47
C GLN A 16 15.04 9.25 20.50
N GLY A 17 15.44 10.27 21.28
CA GLY A 17 16.83 10.73 21.33
C GLY A 17 17.33 11.37 20.03
N LYS A 18 16.42 11.94 19.24
CA LYS A 18 16.71 12.56 17.92
C LYS A 18 16.53 14.08 17.99
N SER A 19 17.19 14.80 17.08
CA SER A 19 16.83 16.19 16.81
C SER A 19 15.45 16.28 16.13
N PRO A 20 14.73 17.41 16.24
CA PRO A 20 13.45 17.60 15.54
C PRO A 20 13.56 17.37 14.02
N SER A 21 14.66 17.81 13.41
CA SER A 21 14.91 17.62 11.98
C SER A 21 15.08 16.14 11.61
N GLU A 22 15.87 15.38 12.38
CA GLU A 22 16.04 13.94 12.15
C GLU A 22 14.73 13.18 12.33
N PHE A 23 13.96 13.51 13.37
CA PHE A 23 12.64 12.91 13.59
C PHE A 23 11.70 13.16 12.41
N MET A 24 11.67 14.38 11.86
CA MET A 24 10.81 14.72 10.73
C MET A 24 11.22 13.96 9.45
N VAL A 25 12.51 13.85 9.15
CA VAL A 25 13.00 13.12 7.95
C VAL A 25 12.65 11.64 8.05
N ASP A 26 12.93 11.01 9.20
CA ASP A 26 12.62 9.60 9.41
C ASP A 26 11.12 9.32 9.34
N SER A 27 10.31 10.17 9.97
CA SER A 27 8.86 10.06 9.95
C SER A 27 8.29 10.24 8.54
N ALA A 28 8.83 11.18 7.77
CA ALA A 28 8.43 11.39 6.38
C ALA A 28 8.81 10.21 5.50
N TYR A 29 10.00 9.63 5.70
CA TYR A 29 10.46 8.44 4.99
C TYR A 29 9.57 7.23 5.28
N GLN A 30 9.30 6.93 6.55
CA GLN A 30 8.38 5.85 6.94
C GLN A 30 6.99 6.06 6.33
N LYS A 31 6.46 7.29 6.41
CA LYS A 31 5.14 7.58 5.84
C LYS A 31 5.11 7.44 4.32
N ALA A 32 6.19 7.79 3.62
CA ALA A 32 6.32 7.57 2.19
C ALA A 32 6.30 6.08 1.86
N GLN A 33 7.00 5.24 2.63
CA GLN A 33 6.96 3.79 2.47
C GLN A 33 5.53 3.25 2.67
N ASP A 34 4.84 3.66 3.73
CA ASP A 34 3.45 3.25 3.98
C ASP A 34 2.53 3.61 2.82
N VAL A 35 2.63 4.83 2.30
CA VAL A 35 1.79 5.30 1.18
C VAL A 35 2.07 4.54 -0.11
N LEU A 36 3.34 4.22 -0.38
CA LEU A 36 3.70 3.41 -1.53
C LEU A 36 3.22 1.95 -1.38
N LEU A 37 3.31 1.40 -0.17
CA LEU A 37 2.88 0.04 0.14
C LEU A 37 1.36 -0.12 0.21
N ASP A 38 0.61 0.92 0.59
CA ASP A 38 -0.87 0.93 0.59
C ASP A 38 -1.45 0.59 -0.80
N ARG A 39 -0.70 0.85 -1.88
CA ARG A 39 -1.10 0.53 -3.25
C ARG A 39 -0.66 -0.85 -3.73
N CYS A 40 0.22 -1.53 -2.99
CA CYS A 40 0.82 -2.80 -3.39
C CYS A 40 0.49 -3.96 -2.44
N PHE A 41 0.07 -3.67 -1.21
CA PHE A 41 -0.19 -4.69 -0.21
C PHE A 41 -1.70 -4.97 -0.06
N PHE A 42 -2.09 -6.19 -0.41
CA PHE A 42 -3.43 -6.71 -0.18
C PHE A 42 -3.39 -7.68 1.01
N GLY A 43 -3.74 -7.19 2.19
CA GLY A 43 -3.86 -8.04 3.38
C GLY A 43 -5.04 -9.00 3.26
N LEU A 44 -4.78 -10.30 3.34
CA LEU A 44 -5.79 -11.34 3.41
C LEU A 44 -5.73 -12.02 4.79
N ASP A 45 -6.89 -12.31 5.37
CA ASP A 45 -6.97 -13.24 6.50
C ASP A 45 -6.70 -14.68 6.01
N GLU A 46 -6.48 -15.61 6.95
CA GLU A 46 -6.09 -16.98 6.62
C GLU A 46 -7.11 -17.69 5.72
N VAL A 47 -8.41 -17.41 5.91
CA VAL A 47 -9.48 -18.02 5.11
C VAL A 47 -9.42 -17.51 3.67
N LYS A 48 -9.39 -16.19 3.48
CA LYS A 48 -9.27 -15.57 2.15
C LYS A 48 -7.98 -15.94 1.45
N TYR A 49 -6.89 -16.10 2.19
CA TYR A 49 -5.62 -16.55 1.63
C TYR A 49 -5.71 -17.98 1.07
N LYS A 50 -6.33 -18.91 1.81
CA LYS A 50 -6.53 -20.30 1.33
C LYS A 50 -7.44 -20.35 0.10
N GLU A 51 -8.51 -19.57 0.08
CA GLU A 51 -9.40 -19.45 -1.10
C GLU A 51 -8.64 -18.90 -2.31
N PHE A 52 -7.84 -17.85 -2.10
CA PHE A 52 -7.03 -17.25 -3.14
C PHE A 52 -6.02 -18.24 -3.75
N VAL A 53 -5.30 -18.99 -2.91
CA VAL A 53 -4.35 -20.03 -3.37
C VAL A 53 -5.09 -21.13 -4.15
N ALA A 54 -6.24 -21.60 -3.66
CA ALA A 54 -7.02 -22.61 -4.37
C ALA A 54 -7.49 -22.14 -5.76
N LEU A 55 -7.80 -20.84 -5.92
CA LEU A 55 -8.13 -20.26 -7.22
C LEU A 55 -6.91 -20.15 -8.15
N LEU A 56 -5.71 -19.90 -7.62
CA LEU A 56 -4.48 -19.89 -8.40
C LEU A 56 -4.07 -21.28 -8.90
N ASP A 57 -4.27 -22.30 -8.07
CA ASP A 57 -3.93 -23.68 -8.40
C ASP A 57 -4.96 -24.34 -9.35
N ALA A 58 -6.16 -23.76 -9.46
CA ALA A 58 -7.20 -24.25 -10.36
C ALA A 58 -6.87 -23.96 -11.83
N GLN A 59 -7.36 -24.82 -12.73
CA GLN A 59 -7.30 -24.50 -14.16
C GLN A 59 -8.10 -23.23 -14.45
N PRO A 60 -7.60 -22.31 -15.29
CA PRO A 60 -8.33 -21.12 -15.67
C PRO A 60 -9.68 -21.49 -16.26
N MET A 61 -10.76 -21.10 -15.57
CA MET A 61 -12.10 -21.28 -16.11
C MET A 61 -12.27 -20.38 -17.33
N GLY A 62 -12.79 -20.94 -18.43
CA GLY A 62 -13.10 -20.18 -19.62
C GLY A 62 -14.05 -19.02 -19.30
N ASN A 63 -13.69 -17.81 -19.71
CA ASN A 63 -14.51 -16.62 -19.55
C ASN A 63 -14.75 -15.99 -20.92
N GLU A 64 -15.92 -16.27 -21.51
CA GLU A 64 -16.30 -15.79 -22.85
C GLU A 64 -16.26 -14.26 -22.97
N LYS A 65 -16.63 -13.53 -21.90
CA LYS A 65 -16.56 -12.07 -21.87
C LYS A 65 -15.11 -11.57 -21.88
N LEU A 66 -14.23 -12.22 -21.10
CA LEU A 66 -12.80 -11.90 -21.09
C LEU A 66 -12.17 -12.22 -22.46
N HIS A 67 -12.52 -13.36 -23.05
CA HIS A 67 -12.05 -13.73 -24.39
C HIS A 67 -12.50 -12.70 -25.43
N THR A 68 -13.76 -12.30 -25.40
CA THR A 68 -14.28 -11.24 -26.28
C THR A 68 -13.52 -9.92 -26.07
N LEU A 69 -13.30 -9.51 -24.82
CA LEU A 69 -12.54 -8.30 -24.49
C LEU A 69 -11.12 -8.33 -25.07
N LEU A 70 -10.39 -9.44 -24.87
CA LEU A 70 -9.01 -9.60 -25.33
C LEU A 70 -8.87 -9.74 -26.86
N THR A 71 -9.91 -10.19 -27.54
CA THR A 71 -9.93 -10.38 -29.00
C THR A 71 -10.58 -9.22 -29.76
N THR A 72 -11.24 -8.29 -29.05
CA THR A 72 -11.84 -7.10 -29.66
C THR A 72 -10.74 -6.16 -30.10
N LYS A 73 -10.79 -5.73 -31.37
CA LYS A 73 -9.84 -4.74 -31.91
C LYS A 73 -9.89 -3.46 -31.08
N SER A 74 -8.73 -2.99 -30.66
CA SER A 74 -8.66 -1.77 -29.87
C SER A 74 -9.04 -0.55 -30.71
N PRO A 75 -9.73 0.45 -30.14
CA PRO A 75 -10.19 1.63 -30.88
C PRO A 75 -9.07 2.59 -31.30
N TRP A 76 -7.82 2.32 -30.91
CA TRP A 76 -6.63 3.11 -31.26
C TRP A 76 -5.74 2.46 -32.33
N ASP A 77 -6.20 1.37 -32.95
CA ASP A 77 -5.52 0.67 -34.07
C ASP A 77 -6.10 1.00 -35.45
#